data_AF-A0A6N8EV81-F1
#
_entry.id   AF-A0A6N8EV81-F1
#
_cell.length_a   1.000
_cell.length_b   1.000
_cell.length_c   1.000
_cell.angle_alpha   90.00
_cell.angle_beta   90.00
_cell.angle_gamma   90.00
#
_symmetry.space_group_name_H-M   'P 1'
#
loop_
_entity.id
_entity.type
_entity.pdbx_description
1 polymer ?
#
loop_
_entity_poly.entity_id
_entity_poly.type
_entity_poly.pdbx_seq_one_letter_code
_entity_poly.pdbx_strand_id
1 'polypeptide(L)' 'MTEETEVLYIVISKQEVSTLNKIVKSIDKSAFITIHDVRDVFGEGFLDISK' A
#
# COMPACT_ATOMS: atom_id res chain seq x y z
N MET A 1 26.92 3.15 -7.33
CA MET A 1 25.98 4.16 -6.81
C MET A 1 24.67 3.44 -6.61
N THR A 2 24.36 3.02 -5.39
CA THR A 2 23.04 2.49 -5.06
C THR A 2 22.11 3.69 -4.97
N GLU A 3 21.27 3.89 -5.98
CA GLU A 3 20.21 4.89 -5.89
C GLU A 3 19.22 4.44 -4.80
N GLU A 4 19.00 5.29 -3.81
CA GLU A 4 17.98 5.06 -2.80
C GLU A 4 16.61 5.21 -3.47
N THR A 5 15.87 4.10 -3.52
CA THR A 5 14.50 4.12 -4.00
C THR A 5 13.59 4.39 -2.81
N GLU A 6 12.90 5.53 -2.82
CA GLU A 6 11.87 5.82 -1.85
C GLU A 6 10.63 4.96 -2.12
N VAL A 7 10.21 4.19 -1.10
CA VAL A 7 9.05 3.29 -1.20
C VAL A 7 7.98 3.74 -0.22
N LEU A 8 6.79 4.02 -0.73
CA LEU A 8 5.60 4.22 0.09
C LEU A 8 4.93 2.86 0.36
N TYR A 9 5.01 2.38 1.59
CA TYR A 9 4.34 1.14 2.02
C TYR A 9 3.03 1.46 2.74
N ILE A 10 1.93 0.86 2.28
CA ILE A 10 0.59 1.06 2.83
C ILE A 10 -0.17 -0.26 2.91
N VAL A 11 -1.08 -0.37 3.88
CA VAL A 11 -2.05 -1.46 3.99
C VAL A 11 -3.44 -0.88 3.80
N ILE A 12 -4.16 -1.40 2.82
CA ILE A 12 -5.50 -0.95 2.46
C ILE A 12 -6.41 -2.14 2.19
N SER A 13 -7.72 -1.92 2.27
CA SER A 13 -8.70 -2.91 1.85
C SER A 13 -8.68 -3.09 0.33
N LYS A 14 -9.11 -4.26 -0.14
CA LYS A 14 -9.21 -4.58 -1.58
C LYS A 14 -10.09 -3.58 -2.36
N GLN A 15 -11.08 -2.98 -1.69
CA GLN A 15 -12.01 -2.03 -2.31
C GLN A 15 -11.34 -0.67 -2.59
N GLU A 16 -10.34 -0.29 -1.79
CA GLU A 16 -9.62 0.98 -1.91
C GLU A 16 -8.56 0.98 -3.03
N VAL A 17 -8.15 -0.20 -3.50
CA VAL A 17 -7.14 -0.37 -4.57
C VAL A 17 -7.51 0.42 -5.83
N SER A 18 -8.79 0.44 -6.21
CA SER A 18 -9.24 1.19 -7.40
C SER A 18 -9.05 2.70 -7.22
N THR A 19 -9.34 3.21 -6.02
CA THR A 19 -9.17 4.62 -5.68
C THR A 19 -7.69 5.00 -5.63
N LEU A 20 -6.86 4.19 -4.97
CA LEU A 20 -5.40 4.38 -4.94
C LEU A 20 -4.82 4.47 -6.36
N ASN A 21 -5.18 3.52 -7.23
CA ASN A 21 -4.71 3.50 -8.61
C ASN A 21 -5.07 4.79 -9.39
N LYS A 22 -6.24 5.37 -9.13
CA LYS A 22 -6.64 6.66 -9.75
C LYS A 22 -5.80 7.82 -9.23
N ILE A 23 -5.58 7.86 -7.91
CA ILE A 23 -4.78 8.91 -7.27
C ILE A 23 -3.35 8.87 -7.78
N VAL A 24 -2.69 7.71 -7.71
CA VAL A 24 -1.29 7.55 -8.16
C VAL A 24 -1.16 7.96 -9.63
N LYS A 25 -2.01 7.45 -10.53
CA LYS A 25 -1.99 7.82 -11.96
C LYS A 25 -2.22 9.31 -12.23
N SER A 26 -2.98 9.99 -11.36
CA SER A 26 -3.22 11.43 -11.50
C SER A 26 -2.01 12.28 -11.09
N ILE A 27 -1.17 11.76 -10.20
CA ILE A 27 0.03 12.43 -9.67
C ILE A 27 1.25 12.08 -10.52
N ASP A 28 1.48 10.78 -10.76
CA ASP A 28 2.59 10.25 -11.54
C ASP A 28 2.12 9.15 -12.49
N LYS A 29 2.22 9.42 -13.79
CA LYS A 29 1.85 8.48 -14.86
C LYS A 29 2.88 7.37 -15.09
N SER A 30 4.11 7.57 -14.63
CA SER A 30 5.22 6.61 -14.73
C SER A 30 5.39 5.74 -13.49
N ALA A 31 4.68 6.05 -12.40
CA ALA A 31 4.69 5.24 -11.19
C ALA A 31 4.22 3.81 -11.47
N PHE A 32 4.85 2.86 -10.79
CA PHE A 32 4.42 1.46 -10.73
C PHE A 32 3.98 1.13 -9.30
N ILE A 33 3.06 0.17 -9.18
CA ILE A 33 2.49 -0.25 -7.89
C ILE A 33 2.58 -1.77 -7.83
N THR A 34 3.09 -2.29 -6.71
CA THR A 34 3.09 -3.72 -6.41
C THR A 34 2.05 -4.00 -5.33
N ILE A 35 1.16 -4.97 -5.56
CA ILE A 35 0.09 -5.34 -4.63
C ILE A 35 0.37 -6.75 -4.13
N HIS A 36 0.43 -6.90 -2.81
CA HIS A 36 0.55 -8.19 -2.14
C HIS A 36 -0.68 -8.42 -1.26
N ASP A 37 -1.34 -9.57 -1.43
CA ASP A 37 -2.41 -9.98 -0.52
C ASP A 37 -1.79 -10.41 0.81
N VAL A 38 -1.98 -9.59 1.83
CA VAL A 38 -1.61 -9.91 3.22
C VAL A 38 -2.81 -10.47 3.97
N ARG A 39 -2.57 -11.43 4.86
CA ARG A 39 -3.59 -12.00 5.76
C ARG A 39 -3.24 -11.64 7.19
N ASP A 40 -4.28 -11.59 8.04
CA ASP A 40 -4.13 -11.46 9.49
C ASP A 40 -3.22 -10.28 9.89
N VAL A 41 -3.66 -9.06 9.56
CA VAL A 41 -2.93 -7.83 9.92
C VAL A 41 -3.28 -7.46 11.36
N PHE A 42 -2.26 -7.40 12.23
CA PHE A 42 -2.41 -7.07 13.64
C PHE A 42 -1.77 -5.72 13.97
N GLY A 43 -2.35 -5.00 14.93
CA GLY A 43 -1.85 -3.70 15.40
C GLY A 43 -2.92 -2.61 15.39
N GLU A 44 -2.52 -1.40 15.75
CA GLU A 44 -3.41 -0.23 15.80
C GLU A 44 -4.06 0.03 14.43
N GLY A 45 -5.38 0.24 14.43
CA GLY A 45 -6.18 0.41 13.21
C GLY A 45 -6.58 -0.91 12.50
N PHE A 46 -6.09 -2.06 12.97
CA PHE A 46 -6.44 -3.40 12.47
C PHE A 46 -6.86 -4.32 13.62
N LEU A 47 -6.56 -5.63 13.54
CA LEU A 47 -6.89 -6.60 14.58
C LEU A 47 -5.99 -6.42 15.80
N ASP A 48 -6.54 -6.62 16.99
CA ASP A 48 -5.76 -6.58 18.23
C ASP A 48 -4.70 -7.70 18.22
N ILE A 49 -3.45 -7.32 18.49
CA ILE A 49 -2.30 -8.22 18.53
C ILE A 49 -2.20 -8.99 19.86
N SER A 50 -2.94 -8.58 20.89
CA SER A 50 -2.79 -9.07 22.27
C SER A 50 -3.59 -10.34 22.61
N LYS A 51 -4.11 -11.07 21.61
CA LYS A 51 -4.77 -12.36 21.83
C LYS A 51 -3.81 -13.55 21.86
#